data_AF-A0A517PB62-F1
#
_entry.id   AF-A0A517PB62-F1
#
_cell.length_a   1.000
_cell.length_b   1.000
_cell.length_c   1.000
_cell.angle_alpha   90.00
_cell.angle_beta   90.00
_cell.angle_gamma   90.00
#
_symmetry.space_group_name_H-M   'P 1'
#
loop_
_entity.id
_entity.type
_entity.pdbx_description
1 polymer ?
#
loop_
_entity_poly.entity_id
_entity_poly.type
_entity_poly.pdbx_seq_one_letter_code
_entity_poly.pdbx_strand_id
1 'polypeptide(L)'
;MNAAARTLCALSACLLGGCGPDDGHLETYPVQGQVLVNGEPAAGCTVVFLPLDPEVSNNVRPGGLTDEEGRFELATYETGDGAPALTYGVTFRWEATDWPGRAAEEAIDPVQPVGPDRFQGALSSPSKSGVEVTVEEGENVLEPFRLDDVKLLPNSK
;
A
#
# COMPACT_ATOMS: atom_id res chain seq x y z
N MET A 1 -52.90 -39.37 27.60
CA MET A 1 -52.66 -38.69 26.31
C MET A 1 -51.42 -37.82 26.49
N ASN A 2 -50.32 -38.33 25.92
CA ASN A 2 -49.01 -37.76 25.56
C ASN A 2 -48.20 -36.98 26.60
N ALA A 3 -47.18 -37.69 27.13
CA ALA A 3 -45.91 -37.14 27.59
C ALA A 3 -44.84 -37.38 26.51
N ALA A 4 -44.00 -36.39 26.22
CA ALA A 4 -42.69 -36.42 25.53
C ALA A 4 -42.35 -34.98 25.11
N ALA A 5 -41.13 -34.47 25.06
CA ALA A 5 -39.82 -34.86 25.57
C ALA A 5 -38.95 -33.58 25.46
N ARG A 6 -37.94 -33.49 26.32
CA ARG A 6 -36.97 -32.38 26.40
C ARG A 6 -36.00 -32.45 25.23
N THR A 7 -35.71 -31.33 24.55
CA THR A 7 -34.40 -31.13 23.90
C THR A 7 -34.01 -29.65 23.99
N LEU A 8 -32.97 -29.41 24.77
CA LEU A 8 -32.24 -28.14 24.93
C LEU A 8 -31.24 -28.06 23.76
N CYS A 9 -31.41 -27.14 22.81
CA CYS A 9 -30.37 -26.83 21.81
C CYS A 9 -29.63 -25.57 22.23
N ALA A 10 -28.66 -25.75 23.14
CA ALA A 10 -27.57 -24.80 23.30
C ALA A 10 -26.60 -25.02 22.14
N LEU A 11 -26.64 -24.14 21.14
CA LEU A 11 -25.67 -24.17 20.04
C LEU A 11 -24.49 -23.27 20.43
N SER A 12 -23.49 -23.93 21.00
CA SER A 12 -22.19 -23.41 21.38
C SER A 12 -21.42 -22.80 20.20
N ALA A 13 -20.79 -21.65 20.49
CA ALA A 13 -19.45 -21.23 20.07
C ALA A 13 -18.95 -21.65 18.67
N CYS A 14 -19.07 -20.75 17.70
CA CYS A 14 -18.12 -20.68 16.59
C CYS A 14 -16.90 -19.86 17.04
N LEU A 15 -15.93 -20.58 17.62
CA LEU A 15 -14.53 -20.18 17.64
C LEU A 15 -14.03 -20.12 16.19
N LEU A 16 -13.84 -18.92 15.64
CA LEU A 16 -12.94 -18.71 14.50
C LEU A 16 -11.63 -18.17 15.05
N GLY A 17 -10.92 -19.01 15.80
CA GLY A 17 -9.50 -18.81 16.05
C GLY A 17 -8.74 -19.22 14.80
N GLY A 18 -8.49 -18.26 13.91
CA GLY A 18 -7.56 -18.42 12.79
C GLY A 18 -6.14 -18.41 13.32
N CYS A 19 -5.64 -19.57 13.77
CA CYS A 19 -4.20 -19.76 13.95
C CYS A 19 -3.72 -20.47 12.68
N GLY A 20 -3.31 -19.67 11.69
CA GLY A 20 -2.54 -20.17 10.55
C GLY A 20 -1.16 -20.65 11.00
N PRO A 21 -0.43 -21.40 10.16
CA PRO A 21 0.96 -21.74 10.44
C PRO A 21 1.76 -20.45 10.64
N ASP A 22 2.51 -20.35 11.74
CA ASP A 22 3.40 -19.23 12.07
C ASP A 22 4.58 -19.24 11.09
N ASP A 23 4.40 -18.60 9.93
CA ASP A 23 5.42 -18.34 8.91
C ASP A 23 6.24 -17.07 9.20
N GLY A 24 5.97 -16.43 10.35
CA GLY A 24 6.58 -15.18 10.75
C GLY A 24 5.97 -13.94 10.09
N HIS A 25 4.84 -14.07 9.38
CA HIS A 25 4.08 -12.93 8.88
C HIS A 25 3.20 -12.31 9.97
N LEU A 26 3.09 -10.98 9.94
CA LEU A 26 2.13 -10.27 10.76
C LEU A 26 0.76 -10.32 10.10
N GLU A 27 -0.30 -10.34 10.90
CA GLU A 27 -1.67 -10.19 10.37
C GLU A 27 -1.80 -8.87 9.62
N THR A 28 -2.42 -8.91 8.44
CA THR A 28 -2.58 -7.74 7.57
C THR A 28 -4.05 -7.33 7.48
N TYR A 29 -4.24 -6.04 7.27
CA TYR A 29 -5.53 -5.38 7.26
C TYR A 29 -5.68 -4.57 5.97
N PRO A 30 -6.82 -4.67 5.25
CA PRO A 30 -7.01 -3.97 3.99
C PRO A 30 -6.76 -2.47 4.10
N VAL A 31 -5.93 -1.93 3.21
CA VAL A 31 -5.64 -0.48 3.13
C VAL A 31 -5.91 0.02 1.72
N GLN A 32 -6.72 1.06 1.62
CA GLN A 32 -7.02 1.77 0.38
C GLN A 32 -6.77 3.27 0.55
N GLY A 33 -6.38 3.93 -0.52
CA GLY A 33 -6.23 5.38 -0.51
C GLY A 33 -6.12 5.97 -1.91
N GLN A 34 -5.78 7.25 -1.98
CA GLN A 34 -5.62 7.98 -3.23
C GLN A 34 -4.42 8.93 -3.14
N VAL A 35 -3.71 9.12 -4.25
CA VAL A 35 -2.64 10.11 -4.39
C VAL A 35 -3.06 11.17 -5.38
N LEU A 36 -3.03 12.42 -4.92
CA LEU A 36 -3.23 13.60 -5.75
C LEU A 36 -1.95 14.42 -5.72
N VAL A 37 -1.42 14.78 -6.89
CA VAL A 37 -0.25 15.64 -7.02
C VAL A 37 -0.67 16.94 -7.66
N ASN A 38 -0.43 18.06 -6.98
CA ASN A 38 -0.83 19.40 -7.45
C ASN A 38 -2.31 19.48 -7.87
N GLY A 39 -3.19 18.75 -7.15
CA GLY A 39 -4.62 18.69 -7.41
C GLY A 39 -5.09 17.65 -8.44
N GLU A 40 -4.18 16.94 -9.11
CA GLU A 40 -4.52 15.95 -10.14
C GLU A 40 -4.24 14.50 -9.69
N PRO A 41 -5.05 13.51 -10.10
CA PRO A 41 -4.77 12.09 -9.87
C PRO A 41 -3.39 11.67 -10.38
N ALA A 42 -2.57 11.09 -9.50
CA ALA A 42 -1.24 10.63 -9.86
C ALA A 42 -1.28 9.17 -10.32
N ALA A 43 -1.64 8.91 -11.58
CA ALA A 43 -1.71 7.55 -12.12
C ALA A 43 -0.33 6.89 -12.30
N GLY A 44 -0.18 5.63 -11.90
CA GLY A 44 1.09 4.90 -11.96
C GLY A 44 2.14 5.36 -10.94
N CYS A 45 1.72 6.06 -9.88
CA CYS A 45 2.55 6.37 -8.73
C CYS A 45 2.64 5.16 -7.81
N THR A 46 3.86 4.75 -7.46
CA THR A 46 4.09 3.73 -6.44
C THR A 46 4.07 4.37 -5.06
N VAL A 47 3.28 3.79 -4.16
CA VAL A 47 3.19 4.15 -2.74
C VAL A 47 3.78 3.02 -1.93
N VAL A 48 4.67 3.32 -0.99
CA VAL A 48 5.28 2.31 -0.11
C VAL A 48 5.24 2.77 1.34
N PHE A 49 4.76 1.89 2.21
CA PHE A 49 4.69 2.08 3.64
C PHE A 49 5.92 1.43 4.29
N LEU A 50 6.70 2.22 5.03
CA LEU A 50 7.91 1.77 5.71
C LEU A 50 7.67 1.80 7.22
N PRO A 51 7.70 0.65 7.92
CA PRO A 51 7.53 0.62 9.36
C PRO A 51 8.50 1.58 10.03
N LEU A 52 8.01 2.42 10.95
CA LEU A 52 8.87 3.30 11.73
C LEU A 52 9.54 2.57 12.91
N ASP A 53 8.99 1.41 13.30
CA ASP A 53 9.63 0.53 14.27
C ASP A 53 10.78 -0.25 13.60
N PRO A 54 12.05 -0.04 14.01
CA PRO A 54 13.19 -0.72 13.42
C PRO A 54 13.17 -2.23 13.61
N GLU A 55 12.50 -2.75 14.65
CA GLU A 55 12.43 -4.19 14.95
C GLU A 55 11.57 -4.95 13.91
N VAL A 56 10.68 -4.24 13.21
CA VAL A 56 9.75 -4.81 12.20
C VAL A 56 10.20 -4.51 10.75
N SER A 57 11.18 -3.61 10.59
CA SER A 57 11.46 -2.89 9.34
C SER A 57 12.00 -3.70 8.15
N ASN A 58 12.54 -4.90 8.37
CA ASN A 58 13.27 -5.61 7.31
C ASN A 58 12.37 -6.47 6.38
N ASN A 59 11.23 -6.96 6.87
CA ASN A 59 10.38 -7.91 6.13
C ASN A 59 8.96 -7.40 5.84
N VAL A 60 8.59 -6.23 6.37
CA VAL A 60 7.27 -5.63 6.18
C VAL A 60 7.41 -4.39 5.31
N ARG A 61 6.95 -4.48 4.07
CA ARG A 61 6.98 -3.36 3.10
C ARG A 61 5.71 -3.32 2.26
N PRO A 62 4.56 -2.95 2.87
CA PRO A 62 3.33 -2.79 2.13
C PRO A 62 3.52 -1.78 1.00
N GLY A 63 3.02 -2.09 -0.19
CA GLY A 63 3.11 -1.21 -1.35
C GLY A 63 1.95 -1.37 -2.31
N GLY A 64 1.72 -0.34 -3.11
CA GLY A 64 0.67 -0.30 -4.12
C GLY A 64 1.04 0.60 -5.28
N LEU A 65 0.45 0.33 -6.45
CA LEU A 65 0.52 1.19 -7.63
C LEU A 65 -0.83 1.85 -7.82
N THR A 66 -0.83 3.16 -8.08
CA THR A 66 -2.08 3.89 -8.29
C THR A 66 -2.67 3.67 -9.69
N ASP A 67 -4.00 3.61 -9.77
CA ASP A 67 -4.78 3.53 -11.01
C ASP A 67 -4.93 4.89 -11.72
N GLU A 68 -5.74 4.96 -12.78
CA GLU A 68 -6.00 6.19 -13.57
C GLU A 68 -6.63 7.31 -12.73
N GLU A 69 -7.39 6.95 -11.69
CA GLU A 69 -7.96 7.86 -10.70
C GLU A 69 -7.03 8.14 -9.51
N GLY A 70 -5.79 7.65 -9.55
CA GLY A 70 -4.80 7.85 -8.50
C GLY A 70 -5.03 7.01 -7.25
N ARG A 71 -5.94 6.02 -7.29
CA ARG A 71 -6.29 5.18 -6.14
C ARG A 71 -5.37 3.98 -6.05
N PHE A 72 -5.07 3.53 -4.84
CA PHE A 72 -4.25 2.35 -4.60
C PHE A 72 -4.89 1.44 -3.56
N GLU A 73 -4.55 0.16 -3.64
CA GLU A 73 -4.73 -0.83 -2.58
C GLU A 73 -3.35 -1.37 -2.20
N LEU A 74 -3.09 -1.57 -0.91
CA LEU A 74 -1.80 -2.09 -0.47
C LEU A 74 -1.76 -3.61 -0.49
N ALA A 75 -0.57 -4.13 -0.76
CA ALA A 75 -0.19 -5.52 -0.61
C ALA A 75 1.12 -5.62 0.18
N THR A 76 1.22 -6.56 1.10
CA THR A 76 2.43 -6.87 1.89
C THR A 76 3.01 -8.23 1.50
N TYR A 77 2.23 -9.30 1.62
CA TYR A 77 2.66 -10.68 1.35
C TYR A 77 1.94 -11.25 0.13
N GLU A 78 0.66 -10.96 -0.01
CA GLU A 78 -0.19 -11.35 -1.13
C GLU A 78 -0.94 -10.15 -1.71
N THR A 79 -1.38 -10.25 -2.96
CA THR A 79 -2.10 -9.16 -3.62
C THR A 79 -3.37 -8.77 -2.85
N GLY A 80 -3.44 -7.52 -2.39
CA GLY A 80 -4.62 -6.95 -1.74
C GLY A 80 -4.79 -7.32 -0.27
N ASP A 81 -3.82 -8.00 0.35
CA ASP A 81 -3.88 -8.36 1.77
C ASP A 81 -3.72 -7.16 2.72
N GLY A 82 -3.33 -5.99 2.19
CA GLY A 82 -3.20 -4.74 2.92
C GLY A 82 -1.86 -4.60 3.64
N ALA A 83 -1.91 -4.17 4.91
CA ALA A 83 -0.73 -3.89 5.73
C ALA A 83 -0.96 -4.30 7.19
N PRO A 84 0.10 -4.70 7.92
CA PRO A 84 0.00 -4.90 9.36
C PRO A 84 -0.42 -3.66 10.13
N ALA A 85 -1.05 -3.85 11.30
CA ALA A 85 -1.46 -2.74 12.17
C ALA A 85 -0.26 -2.10 12.89
N LEU A 86 0.41 -1.15 12.21
CA LEU A 86 1.61 -0.45 12.66
C LEU A 86 1.57 1.03 12.25
N THR A 87 2.57 1.79 12.71
CA THR A 87 2.85 3.14 12.21
C THR A 87 3.94 3.11 11.14
N TYR A 88 3.66 3.77 10.03
CA TYR A 88 4.48 3.80 8.83
C TYR A 88 4.84 5.21 8.41
N GLY A 89 6.07 5.38 7.94
CA GLY A 89 6.43 6.47 7.05
C GLY A 89 6.09 6.11 5.62
N VAL A 90 5.47 7.03 4.88
CA VAL A 90 5.03 6.75 3.50
C VAL A 90 6.00 7.36 2.50
N THR A 91 6.36 6.62 1.46
CA THR A 91 7.18 7.13 0.35
C THR A 91 6.40 7.05 -0.95
N PHE A 92 6.74 7.95 -1.87
CA PHE A 92 6.09 8.05 -3.17
C PHE A 92 7.17 8.08 -4.25
N ARG A 93 6.97 7.29 -5.29
CA ARG A 93 7.83 7.28 -6.48
C ARG A 93 6.96 7.24 -7.72
N TRP A 94 7.19 8.13 -8.67
CA TRP A 94 6.33 8.25 -9.83
C TRP A 94 7.16 8.25 -11.10
N GLU A 95 7.16 7.12 -11.80
CA GLU A 95 8.03 6.93 -12.97
C GLU A 95 7.54 7.74 -14.18
N ALA A 96 8.45 8.49 -14.81
CA ALA A 96 8.19 9.23 -16.05
C ALA A 96 8.20 8.28 -17.26
N THR A 97 7.12 7.53 -17.45
CA THR A 97 7.01 6.55 -18.53
C THR A 97 7.10 7.15 -19.95
N ASP A 98 6.92 8.46 -20.06
CA ASP A 98 6.97 9.28 -21.26
C ASP A 98 8.33 9.97 -21.50
N TRP A 99 9.35 9.68 -20.69
CA TRP A 99 10.63 10.39 -20.73
C TRP A 99 11.44 10.16 -22.03
N PRO A 100 11.78 11.23 -22.78
CA PRO A 100 12.59 11.12 -23.99
C PRO A 100 14.07 10.96 -23.62
N GLY A 101 14.49 9.73 -23.35
CA GLY A 101 15.89 9.44 -22.98
C GLY A 101 16.27 7.98 -22.75
N ARG A 102 15.30 7.06 -22.81
CA ARG A 102 15.53 5.63 -23.04
C ARG A 102 14.46 5.16 -24.01
N ALA A 103 14.79 5.05 -25.28
CA ALA A 103 13.97 4.24 -26.17
C ALA A 103 13.93 2.82 -25.58
N ALA A 104 12.77 2.17 -25.60
CA ALA A 104 12.65 0.76 -25.20
C ALA A 104 13.68 -0.15 -25.93
N GLU A 105 14.19 0.30 -27.08
CA GLU A 105 15.25 -0.35 -27.86
C GLU A 105 16.67 -0.32 -27.24
N GLU A 106 17.00 0.63 -26.34
CA GLU A 106 18.33 0.71 -25.71
C GLU A 106 18.41 0.02 -24.33
N ALA A 107 17.31 -0.60 -23.89
CA ALA A 107 17.32 -1.41 -22.69
C ALA A 107 18.11 -2.71 -22.94
N ILE A 108 19.35 -2.77 -22.44
CA ILE A 108 20.17 -3.99 -22.41
C ILE A 108 19.46 -5.12 -21.64
N ASP A 109 18.53 -4.75 -20.76
CA ASP A 109 17.71 -5.65 -19.96
C ASP A 109 16.21 -5.36 -20.21
N PRO A 110 15.44 -6.30 -20.79
CA PRO A 110 14.01 -6.13 -21.08
C PRO A 110 13.14 -6.00 -19.81
N VAL A 111 13.71 -6.17 -18.61
CA VAL A 111 13.00 -6.06 -17.33
C VAL A 111 12.94 -4.61 -16.82
N GLN A 112 13.62 -3.64 -17.45
CA GLN A 112 13.74 -2.27 -16.92
C GLN A 112 13.14 -1.18 -17.84
N PRO A 113 11.81 -1.07 -18.01
CA PRO A 113 11.17 0.23 -18.25
C PRO A 113 11.00 0.90 -16.86
N VAL A 114 11.05 2.21 -16.61
CA VAL A 114 10.60 3.36 -17.40
C VAL A 114 11.09 4.64 -16.70
N GLY A 115 11.79 5.54 -17.41
CA GLY A 115 12.06 6.93 -17.01
C GLY A 115 12.68 7.26 -15.63
N PRO A 116 13.11 8.51 -15.42
CA PRO A 116 13.42 9.03 -14.09
C PRO A 116 12.16 9.17 -13.21
N ASP A 117 12.36 9.29 -11.90
CA ASP A 117 11.29 9.67 -10.96
C ASP A 117 10.87 11.13 -11.19
N ARG A 118 9.58 11.36 -11.41
CA ARG A 118 8.96 12.68 -11.61
C ARG A 118 9.15 13.57 -10.40
N PHE A 119 9.20 13.00 -9.19
CA PHE A 119 9.48 13.76 -7.97
C PHE A 119 10.96 14.09 -7.79
N GLN A 120 11.86 13.58 -8.65
CA GLN A 120 13.30 13.79 -8.55
C GLN A 120 13.86 13.38 -7.17
N GLY A 121 13.26 12.34 -6.55
CA GLY A 121 13.62 11.85 -5.23
C GLY A 121 13.19 12.75 -4.07
N ALA A 122 12.31 13.73 -4.30
CA ALA A 122 11.78 14.61 -3.25
C ALA A 122 10.91 13.87 -2.23
N LEU A 123 10.35 12.71 -2.59
CA LEU A 123 9.45 11.91 -1.73
C LEU A 123 9.99 10.49 -1.46
N SER A 124 11.30 10.30 -1.66
CA SER A 124 11.95 8.99 -1.67
C SER A 124 12.23 8.37 -0.29
N SER A 125 11.93 9.08 0.79
CA SER A 125 12.12 8.59 2.16
C SER A 125 11.07 9.19 3.09
N PRO A 126 10.74 8.53 4.22
CA PRO A 126 9.76 9.04 5.18
C PRO A 126 10.07 10.46 5.67
N SER A 127 11.34 10.73 5.94
CA SER A 127 11.81 12.06 6.36
C SER A 127 11.64 13.14 5.29
N LYS A 128 11.64 12.77 4.01
CA LYS A 128 11.48 13.71 2.90
C LYS A 128 10.02 13.92 2.54
N SER A 129 9.19 12.88 2.60
CA SER A 129 7.75 12.99 2.37
C SER A 129 7.03 13.70 3.52
N GLY A 130 7.48 13.45 4.76
CA GLY A 130 6.82 13.94 5.97
C GLY A 130 5.45 13.30 6.21
N VAL A 131 5.12 12.21 5.50
CA VAL A 131 3.83 11.52 5.61
C VAL A 131 3.96 10.34 6.54
N GLU A 132 3.11 10.31 7.56
CA GLU A 132 2.98 9.23 8.53
C GLU A 132 1.54 8.71 8.52
N VAL A 133 1.38 7.39 8.59
CA VAL A 133 0.08 6.73 8.65
C VAL A 133 0.13 5.61 9.70
N THR A 134 -0.90 5.54 10.51
CA THR A 134 -1.17 4.36 11.35
C THR A 134 -2.22 3.51 10.66
N VAL A 135 -1.90 2.24 10.46
CA VAL A 135 -2.84 1.21 10.03
C VAL A 135 -3.41 0.57 11.29
N GLU A 136 -4.73 0.51 11.38
CA GLU A 136 -5.46 -0.10 12.49
C GLU A 136 -5.97 -1.49 12.11
N GLU A 137 -6.40 -2.25 13.11
CA GLU A 137 -7.11 -3.51 12.85
C GLU A 137 -8.43 -3.23 12.11
N GLY A 138 -8.70 -3.97 11.04
CA GLY A 138 -9.92 -3.88 10.23
C GLY A 138 -9.75 -3.16 8.90
N GLU A 139 -10.79 -2.47 8.44
CA GLU A 139 -10.75 -1.75 7.16
C GLU A 139 -10.10 -0.36 7.32
N ASN A 140 -9.11 -0.05 6.48
CA ASN A 140 -8.42 1.23 6.48
C ASN A 140 -8.64 1.96 5.16
N VAL A 141 -9.59 2.90 5.13
CA VAL A 141 -9.81 3.81 3.99
C VAL A 141 -9.21 5.16 4.33
N LEU A 142 -8.08 5.47 3.70
CA LEU A 142 -7.30 6.67 3.99
C LEU A 142 -7.84 7.88 3.24
N GLU A 143 -7.74 9.05 3.86
CA GLU A 143 -7.91 10.33 3.15
C GLU A 143 -6.88 10.47 2.03
N PRO A 144 -7.20 11.15 0.91
CA PRO A 144 -6.26 11.33 -0.18
C PRO A 144 -4.96 12.01 0.28
N PHE A 145 -3.82 11.42 -0.08
CA PHE A 145 -2.52 12.07 0.03
C PHE A 145 -2.45 13.21 -0.99
N ARG A 146 -2.63 14.44 -0.51
CA ARG A 146 -2.50 15.66 -1.30
C ARG A 146 -1.05 16.13 -1.24
N LEU A 147 -0.34 15.88 -2.32
CA LEU A 147 1.06 16.27 -2.52
C LEU A 147 1.08 17.60 -3.28
N ASP A 148 0.86 18.68 -2.54
CA ASP A 148 0.75 20.04 -3.09
C ASP A 148 2.12 20.70 -3.29
N ASP A 149 2.19 21.62 -4.25
CA ASP A 149 3.39 22.40 -4.61
C ASP A 149 4.64 21.54 -4.89
N VAL A 150 4.44 20.28 -5.30
CA VAL A 150 5.55 19.37 -5.62
C VAL A 150 6.14 19.73 -6.97
N LYS A 151 7.44 20.06 -6.97
CA LYS A 151 8.20 20.33 -8.18
C LYS A 151 8.44 19.03 -8.97
N LEU A 152 7.73 18.90 -10.08
CA LEU A 152 7.92 17.78 -11.00
C LEU A 152 9.11 17.99 -11.92
N LEU A 153 9.63 16.87 -12.41
CA LEU A 153 10.63 16.84 -13.47
C LEU A 153 10.09 17.58 -14.70
N PRO A 154 10.83 18.57 -15.25
CA PRO A 154 10.34 19.30 -16.42
C PRO A 154 10.10 18.37 -17.61
N ASN A 155 8.97 18.55 -18.29
CA ASN A 155 8.55 17.80 -19.46
C ASN A 155 8.17 16.32 -19.22
N SER A 156 7.99 15.85 -17.97
CA SER A 156 7.27 14.60 -17.68
C SER A 156 5.78 14.89 -17.50
N LYS A 157 4.91 14.22 -18.25
CA LYS A 157 3.45 14.44 -18.29
C LYS A 157 2.68 13.42 -17.50
#